data_AF-A0A2W4M792-F1
#
_entry.id   AF-A0A2W4M792-F1
#
_cell.length_a   1.000
_cell.length_b   1.000
_cell.length_c   1.000
_cell.angle_alpha   90.00
_cell.angle_beta   90.00
_cell.angle_gamma   90.00
#
_symmetry.space_group_name_H-M   'P 1'
#
loop_
_entity.id
_entity.type
_entity.pdbx_description
1 polymer ?
#
loop_
_entity_poly.entity_id
_entity_poly.type
_entity_poly.pdbx_seq_one_letter_code
_entity_poly.pdbx_strand_id
1 'polypeptide(L)'
;MGLQPAATDVQATGVQGDPLNLSTDEKVYADEADPLSGWGFESEGRRSVTRLSELGHGQVPVGGTNRPPAGISFADIRQQSTVSFASLRRIDAGSEGRSAAARALLAAIGLVAHSRAFGRPFSLRSGCDLYPVRSDWVWRGAEGESVIEPPTHEELIELFRECVGRAEAAGLPVGSYWASEPLVLTPNRSLAEAIRRTWPESDD
;
A
#
# COMPACT_ATOMS: atom_id res chain seq x y z
N MET A 1 6.79 1.01 -18.89
CA MET A 1 6.87 2.30 -18.17
C MET A 1 8.01 3.09 -18.82
N GLY A 2 7.69 4.09 -19.64
CA GLY A 2 8.69 4.96 -20.26
C GLY A 2 8.72 6.28 -19.48
N LEU A 3 9.86 6.61 -18.89
CA LEU A 3 10.07 7.88 -18.19
C LEU A 3 10.52 8.92 -19.22
N GLN A 4 9.77 10.00 -19.37
CA GLN A 4 10.23 11.21 -20.07
C GLN A 4 10.32 12.35 -19.05
N PRO A 5 11.46 12.53 -18.38
CA PRO A 5 11.62 13.59 -17.40
C PRO A 5 11.69 14.95 -18.10
N ALA A 6 11.02 15.96 -17.53
CA ALA A 6 11.08 17.34 -18.03
C ALA A 6 12.44 18.03 -17.80
N ALA A 7 13.29 17.51 -16.90
CA ALA A 7 14.64 18.00 -16.64
C ALA A 7 15.56 16.85 -16.17
N THR A 8 16.81 16.83 -16.61
CA THR A 8 17.81 15.79 -16.28
C THR A 8 18.88 16.23 -15.29
N ASP A 9 19.02 17.54 -15.04
CA ASP A 9 20.23 18.11 -14.42
C ASP A 9 19.99 18.80 -13.08
N VAL A 10 18.75 18.78 -12.57
CA VAL A 10 18.39 19.44 -11.31
C VAL A 10 18.55 18.44 -10.16
N GLN A 11 19.17 18.86 -9.04
CA GLN A 11 19.34 18.04 -7.84
C GLN A 11 18.51 18.57 -6.67
N ALA A 12 17.88 17.68 -5.90
CA ALA A 12 17.09 18.07 -4.73
C ALA A 12 18.01 18.55 -3.59
N THR A 13 17.75 19.74 -3.05
CA THR A 13 18.41 20.27 -1.84
C THR A 13 17.67 19.93 -0.54
N GLY A 14 16.44 19.42 -0.66
CA GLY A 14 15.61 18.94 0.43
C GLY A 14 14.39 18.18 -0.11
N VAL A 15 13.81 17.31 0.71
CA VAL A 15 12.53 16.65 0.46
C VAL A 15 11.61 17.07 1.60
N GLN A 16 10.36 17.41 1.29
CA GLN A 16 9.35 17.65 2.31
C GLN A 16 9.17 16.34 3.09
N GLY A 17 9.55 16.35 4.37
CA GLY A 17 9.37 15.21 5.26
C GLY A 17 7.89 14.88 5.40
N ASP A 18 7.60 13.59 5.54
CA ASP A 18 6.23 13.16 5.86
C ASP A 18 5.85 13.72 7.24
N PRO A 19 4.77 14.52 7.35
CA PRO A 19 4.34 15.13 8.61
C PRO A 19 3.86 14.10 9.64
N LEU A 20 3.68 12.84 9.27
CA LEU A 20 3.33 11.72 10.15
C LEU A 20 4.53 10.81 10.50
N ASN A 21 5.74 11.17 10.07
CA ASN A 21 6.92 10.39 10.45
C ASN A 21 7.41 10.77 11.85
N LEU A 22 8.06 9.82 12.53
CA LEU A 22 8.66 10.06 13.83
C LEU A 22 9.92 10.93 13.63
N SER A 23 9.95 12.10 14.27
CA SER A 23 11.04 13.08 14.10
C SER A 23 11.78 13.38 15.41
N THR A 24 11.74 12.47 16.37
CA THR A 24 12.47 12.65 17.64
C THR A 24 13.96 12.42 17.41
N ASP A 25 14.78 13.39 17.83
CA ASP A 25 16.26 13.30 17.78
C ASP A 25 16.84 12.38 18.87
N GLU A 26 15.97 11.87 19.74
CA GLU A 26 16.33 11.02 20.85
C GLU A 26 16.78 9.64 20.37
N LYS A 27 17.82 9.13 21.05
CA LYS A 27 18.29 7.76 20.82
C LYS A 27 17.38 6.77 21.55
N VAL A 28 17.33 5.56 21.01
CA VAL A 28 16.66 4.39 21.56
C VAL A 28 17.66 3.29 21.81
N TYR A 29 17.36 2.41 22.77
CA TYR A 29 18.00 1.10 22.83
C TYR A 29 17.24 0.16 21.90
N ALA A 30 17.92 -0.84 21.34
CA ALA A 30 17.29 -1.91 20.58
C ALA A 30 17.86 -3.24 21.05
N ASP A 31 16.99 -4.23 21.27
CA ASP A 31 17.40 -5.61 21.50
C ASP A 31 17.94 -6.19 20.19
N GLU A 32 19.16 -6.73 20.19
CA GLU A 32 19.77 -7.34 19.01
C GLU A 32 19.00 -8.60 18.54
N ALA A 33 18.30 -9.29 19.45
CA ALA A 33 17.54 -10.49 19.12
C ALA A 33 16.17 -10.18 18.46
N ASP A 34 15.58 -9.03 18.79
CA ASP A 34 14.34 -8.53 18.18
C ASP A 34 14.37 -7.00 18.07
N PRO A 35 15.06 -6.46 17.05
CA PRO A 35 15.20 -5.01 16.90
C PRO A 35 13.90 -4.31 16.47
N LEU A 36 12.88 -5.06 16.02
CA LEU A 36 11.60 -4.50 15.57
C LEU A 36 10.61 -4.29 16.72
N SER A 37 10.59 -5.20 17.70
CA SER A 37 9.69 -5.10 18.86
C SER A 37 10.42 -4.78 20.17
N GLY A 38 11.70 -5.10 20.27
CA GLY A 38 12.52 -5.01 21.48
C GLY A 38 13.29 -3.70 21.64
N TRP A 39 12.80 -2.59 21.08
CA TRP A 39 13.42 -1.28 21.24
C TRP A 39 12.64 -0.39 22.22
N GLY A 40 13.27 0.66 22.72
CA GLY A 40 12.62 1.62 23.61
C GLY A 40 13.50 2.81 23.96
N PHE A 41 12.93 3.78 24.67
CA PHE A 41 13.67 4.93 25.17
C PHE A 41 14.47 4.57 26.42
N GLU A 42 15.43 5.44 26.78
CA GLU A 42 16.33 5.21 27.92
C GLU A 42 15.53 4.91 29.21
N SER A 43 15.96 3.87 29.93
CA SER A 43 15.38 3.42 31.19
C SER A 43 16.46 2.86 32.10
N GLU A 44 16.17 2.67 33.39
CA GLU A 44 17.14 2.14 34.34
C GLU A 44 17.74 0.80 33.86
N GLY A 45 19.05 0.80 33.59
CA GLY A 45 19.78 -0.37 33.10
C GLY A 45 19.82 -0.56 31.58
N ARG A 46 19.16 0.28 30.78
CA ARG A 46 19.20 0.23 29.30
C ARG A 46 19.54 1.59 28.71
N ARG A 47 20.76 1.70 28.19
CA ARG A 47 21.29 2.94 27.58
C ARG A 47 20.87 3.03 26.12
N SER A 48 20.34 4.18 25.73
CA SER A 48 20.01 4.48 24.33
C SER A 48 21.27 4.69 23.48
N VAL A 49 21.44 3.91 22.41
CA VAL A 49 22.67 3.91 21.58
C VAL A 49 22.38 4.20 20.11
N THR A 50 21.21 3.81 19.62
CA THR A 50 20.80 3.79 18.21
C THR A 50 19.76 4.86 17.93
N ARG A 51 19.66 5.33 16.68
CA ARG A 51 18.61 6.30 16.28
C ARG A 51 17.35 5.58 15.82
N LEU A 52 16.18 6.19 16.04
CA LEU A 52 14.92 5.70 15.46
C LEU A 52 14.99 5.53 13.93
N SER A 53 15.75 6.39 13.25
CA SER A 53 15.98 6.27 11.81
C SER A 53 16.69 4.98 11.40
N GLU A 54 17.57 4.45 12.25
CA GLU A 54 18.30 3.20 12.01
C GLU A 54 17.41 1.97 12.23
N LEU A 55 16.32 2.13 12.99
CA LEU A 55 15.25 1.12 13.15
C LEU A 55 14.15 1.23 12.08
N GLY A 56 14.33 2.07 11.05
CA GLY A 56 13.36 2.24 9.96
C GLY A 56 12.23 3.23 10.25
N HIS A 57 12.30 3.95 11.37
CA HIS A 57 11.32 4.98 11.75
C HIS A 57 11.75 6.41 11.36
N GLY A 58 12.72 6.55 10.45
CA GLY A 58 13.29 7.84 10.08
C GLY A 58 12.76 8.38 8.76
N GLN A 59 13.04 9.66 8.52
CA GLN A 59 12.88 10.27 7.21
C GLN A 59 13.96 9.73 6.26
N VAL A 60 13.64 9.64 4.96
CA VAL A 60 14.65 9.31 3.94
C VAL A 60 15.65 10.46 3.87
N PRO A 61 16.96 10.21 4.11
CA PRO A 61 17.94 11.28 4.14
C PRO A 61 18.13 11.92 2.77
N VAL A 62 18.20 13.24 2.76
CA VAL A 62 18.52 14.07 1.58
C VAL A 62 19.88 14.72 1.80
N GLY A 63 20.95 13.99 1.52
CA GLY A 63 22.33 14.47 1.68
C GLY A 63 23.41 13.49 1.22
N GLY A 64 24.64 13.97 1.04
CA GLY A 64 25.80 13.16 0.64
C GLY A 64 26.00 13.01 -0.88
N THR A 65 26.89 12.10 -1.30
CA THR A 65 27.16 11.74 -2.70
C THR A 65 25.97 11.05 -3.39
N ASN A 66 24.94 10.68 -2.62
CA ASN A 66 23.74 9.97 -3.08
C ASN A 66 22.52 10.90 -3.15
N ARG A 67 22.73 12.17 -3.53
CA ARG A 67 21.66 13.16 -3.64
C ARG A 67 20.68 12.70 -4.73
N PRO A 68 19.39 12.50 -4.41
CA PRO A 68 18.43 12.11 -5.43
C PRO A 68 18.32 13.23 -6.48
N PRO A 69 18.10 12.88 -7.76
CA PRO A 69 17.70 13.87 -8.75
C PRO A 69 16.50 14.68 -8.21
N ALA A 70 16.44 15.96 -8.53
CA ALA A 70 15.34 16.82 -8.13
C ALA A 70 14.00 16.26 -8.61
N GLY A 71 12.92 16.73 -7.98
CA GLY A 71 11.56 16.32 -8.31
C GLY A 71 11.35 16.25 -9.82
N ILE A 72 11.02 15.06 -10.30
CA ILE A 72 10.75 14.82 -11.72
C ILE A 72 9.32 15.30 -11.98
N SER A 73 9.16 16.24 -12.92
CA SER A 73 7.83 16.66 -13.38
C SER A 73 7.39 15.78 -14.55
N PHE A 74 6.14 15.37 -14.54
CA PHE A 74 5.50 14.57 -15.60
C PHE A 74 4.22 15.27 -16.06
N ALA A 75 3.93 15.21 -17.36
CA ALA A 75 2.65 15.67 -17.90
C ALA A 75 1.52 14.66 -17.64
N ASP A 76 1.85 13.36 -17.67
CA ASP A 76 0.93 12.27 -17.36
C ASP A 76 1.69 11.08 -16.76
N ILE A 77 1.00 10.29 -15.95
CA ILE A 77 1.47 9.00 -15.44
C ILE A 77 0.45 7.95 -15.81
N ARG A 78 0.89 6.91 -16.52
CA ARG A 78 0.06 5.77 -16.93
C ARG A 78 0.39 4.55 -16.10
N GLN A 79 -0.62 4.02 -15.42
CA GLN A 79 -0.57 2.74 -14.74
C GLN A 79 -1.31 1.71 -15.62
N GLN A 80 -0.74 0.51 -15.77
CA GLN A 80 -1.37 -0.58 -16.49
C GLN A 80 -1.40 -1.84 -15.61
N SER A 81 -2.57 -2.46 -15.52
CA SER A 81 -2.80 -3.72 -14.84
C SER A 81 -3.51 -4.71 -15.76
N THR A 82 -3.31 -6.01 -15.52
CA THR A 82 -3.97 -7.07 -16.30
C THR A 82 -4.45 -8.17 -15.37
N VAL A 83 -5.73 -8.51 -15.45
CA VAL A 83 -6.29 -9.73 -14.85
C VAL A 83 -6.23 -10.84 -15.90
N SER A 84 -5.28 -11.76 -15.75
CA SER A 84 -5.10 -12.86 -16.70
C SER A 84 -5.96 -14.06 -16.33
N PHE A 85 -7.09 -14.23 -17.02
CA PHE A 85 -7.96 -15.40 -16.87
C PHE A 85 -7.24 -16.70 -17.25
N ALA A 86 -6.32 -16.66 -18.23
CA ALA A 86 -5.48 -17.79 -18.58
C ALA A 86 -4.56 -18.21 -17.41
N SER A 87 -3.98 -17.24 -16.70
CA SER A 87 -3.15 -17.52 -15.52
C SER A 87 -3.97 -18.04 -14.34
N LEU A 88 -5.19 -17.54 -14.16
CA LEU A 88 -6.13 -18.00 -13.11
C LEU A 88 -6.55 -19.47 -13.31
N ARG A 89 -6.52 -20.02 -14.52
CA ARG A 89 -6.82 -21.45 -14.76
C ARG A 89 -5.93 -22.41 -13.96
N ARG A 90 -4.75 -21.96 -13.52
CA ARG A 90 -3.83 -22.76 -12.69
C ARG A 90 -4.29 -22.89 -11.23
N ILE A 91 -5.23 -22.06 -10.79
CA ILE A 91 -5.82 -22.16 -9.46
C ILE A 91 -6.80 -23.33 -9.48
N ASP A 92 -6.50 -24.35 -8.67
CA ASP A 92 -7.34 -25.52 -8.47
C ASP A 92 -7.72 -25.62 -6.99
N ALA A 93 -9.02 -25.71 -6.72
CA ALA A 93 -9.61 -25.86 -5.40
C ALA A 93 -10.25 -27.26 -5.22
N GLY A 94 -9.84 -28.23 -6.03
CA GLY A 94 -10.18 -29.66 -5.90
C GLY A 94 -11.45 -30.10 -6.63
N SER A 95 -12.26 -29.17 -7.12
CA SER A 95 -13.38 -29.45 -8.03
C SER A 95 -13.62 -28.28 -8.96
N GLU A 96 -14.18 -28.51 -10.16
CA GLU A 96 -14.35 -27.42 -11.14
C GLU A 96 -15.25 -26.29 -10.61
N GLY A 97 -16.33 -26.62 -9.89
CA GLY A 97 -17.19 -25.61 -9.27
C GLY A 97 -16.47 -24.74 -8.24
N ARG A 98 -15.65 -25.36 -7.38
CA ARG A 98 -14.82 -24.64 -6.39
C ARG A 98 -13.75 -23.81 -7.07
N SER A 99 -13.08 -24.37 -8.07
CA SER A 99 -12.03 -23.71 -8.83
C SER A 99 -12.56 -22.49 -9.59
N ALA A 100 -13.73 -22.61 -10.24
CA ALA A 100 -14.38 -21.49 -10.90
C ALA A 100 -14.73 -20.36 -9.91
N ALA A 101 -15.34 -20.70 -8.76
CA ALA A 101 -15.68 -19.72 -7.74
C ALA A 101 -14.43 -19.05 -7.11
N ALA A 102 -13.37 -19.81 -6.84
CA ALA A 102 -12.09 -19.27 -6.35
C ALA A 102 -11.46 -18.30 -7.36
N ARG A 103 -11.41 -18.66 -8.65
CA ARG A 103 -10.86 -17.81 -9.71
C ARG A 103 -11.65 -16.52 -9.87
N ALA A 104 -12.99 -16.60 -9.83
CA ALA A 104 -13.86 -15.43 -9.89
C ALA A 104 -13.64 -14.50 -8.69
N LEU A 105 -13.56 -15.05 -7.48
CA LEU A 105 -13.27 -14.28 -6.27
C LEU A 105 -11.90 -13.60 -6.33
N LEU A 106 -10.86 -14.29 -6.76
CA LEU A 106 -9.53 -13.71 -6.93
C LEU A 106 -9.51 -12.56 -7.95
N ALA A 107 -10.23 -12.72 -9.06
CA ALA A 107 -10.39 -11.64 -10.04
C ALA A 107 -11.09 -10.43 -9.39
N ALA A 108 -12.22 -10.64 -8.70
CA ALA A 108 -12.96 -9.57 -8.03
C ALA A 108 -12.12 -8.84 -6.97
N ILE A 109 -11.33 -9.56 -6.16
CA ILE A 109 -10.38 -8.96 -5.21
C ILE A 109 -9.40 -8.03 -5.94
N GLY A 110 -8.82 -8.49 -7.05
CA GLY A 110 -7.89 -7.69 -7.85
C GLY A 110 -8.52 -6.41 -8.41
N LEU A 111 -9.76 -6.49 -8.90
CA LEU A 111 -10.48 -5.35 -9.44
C LEU A 111 -10.83 -4.32 -8.34
N VAL A 112 -11.34 -4.77 -7.19
CA VAL A 112 -11.62 -3.89 -6.04
C VAL A 112 -10.34 -3.23 -5.54
N ALA A 113 -9.26 -4.00 -5.39
CA ALA A 113 -7.97 -3.47 -4.95
C ALA A 113 -7.42 -2.41 -5.93
N HIS A 114 -7.50 -2.68 -7.23
CA HIS A 114 -7.07 -1.74 -8.26
C HIS A 114 -7.90 -0.45 -8.24
N SER A 115 -9.23 -0.57 -8.21
CA SER A 115 -10.15 0.57 -8.09
C SER A 115 -9.88 1.40 -6.83
N ARG A 116 -9.64 0.75 -5.68
CA ARG A 116 -9.27 1.44 -4.43
C ARG A 116 -7.91 2.12 -4.48
N ALA A 117 -6.93 1.53 -5.15
CA ALA A 117 -5.57 2.08 -5.20
C ALA A 117 -5.47 3.25 -6.17
N PHE A 118 -6.12 3.17 -7.33
CA PHE A 118 -5.90 4.09 -8.44
C PHE A 118 -7.15 4.82 -8.95
N GLY A 119 -8.34 4.49 -8.43
CA GLY A 119 -9.60 5.15 -8.81
C GLY A 119 -9.90 6.45 -8.05
N ARG A 120 -9.02 6.86 -7.11
CA ARG A 120 -9.14 8.12 -6.36
C ARG A 120 -7.84 8.92 -6.42
N PRO A 121 -7.88 10.23 -6.15
CA PRO A 121 -6.66 11.00 -5.96
C PRO A 121 -5.82 10.44 -4.82
N PHE A 122 -4.50 10.46 -4.98
CA PHE A 122 -3.55 10.11 -3.93
C PHE A 122 -2.26 10.90 -4.08
N SER A 123 -1.63 11.18 -2.94
CA SER A 123 -0.36 11.91 -2.90
C SER A 123 0.82 10.94 -3.01
N LEU A 124 1.74 11.24 -3.91
CA LEU A 124 3.11 10.73 -3.84
C LEU A 124 3.89 11.53 -2.79
N ARG A 125 5.08 11.04 -2.43
CA ARG A 125 5.99 11.78 -1.53
C ARG A 125 6.30 13.16 -2.11
N SER A 126 6.56 14.12 -1.23
CA SER A 126 6.93 15.51 -1.58
C SER A 126 5.80 16.38 -2.15
N GLY A 127 4.55 16.13 -1.75
CA GLY A 127 3.41 16.98 -2.12
C GLY A 127 3.00 16.88 -3.60
N CYS A 128 3.34 15.78 -4.26
CA CYS A 128 2.89 15.51 -5.63
C CYS A 128 1.55 14.78 -5.58
N ASP A 129 0.47 15.52 -5.75
CA ASP A 129 -0.88 14.95 -5.82
C ASP A 129 -1.18 14.44 -7.22
N LEU A 130 -1.62 13.20 -7.31
CA LEU A 130 -2.13 12.60 -8.53
C LEU A 130 -3.65 12.54 -8.46
N TYR A 131 -4.30 12.90 -9.57
CA TYR A 131 -5.73 12.70 -9.76
C TYR A 131 -5.97 11.83 -11.00
N PRO A 132 -6.88 10.85 -10.95
CA PRO A 132 -7.22 10.04 -12.12
C PRO A 132 -7.92 10.90 -13.17
N VAL A 133 -7.39 10.91 -14.40
CA VAL A 133 -8.00 11.65 -15.54
C VAL A 133 -8.83 10.73 -16.42
N ARG A 134 -8.40 9.47 -16.58
CA ARG A 134 -9.01 8.50 -17.48
C ARG A 134 -8.67 7.07 -17.01
N SER A 135 -9.62 6.16 -17.20
CA SER A 135 -9.42 4.71 -17.05
C SER A 135 -9.99 4.03 -18.29
N ASP A 136 -9.21 3.17 -18.93
CA ASP A 136 -9.63 2.40 -20.10
C ASP A 136 -9.58 0.91 -19.76
N TRP A 137 -10.70 0.22 -19.94
CA TRP A 137 -10.79 -1.21 -19.71
C TRP A 137 -10.98 -1.93 -21.04
N VAL A 138 -10.14 -2.94 -21.28
CA VAL A 138 -10.15 -3.72 -22.51
C VAL A 138 -10.22 -5.19 -22.17
N TRP A 139 -11.24 -5.86 -22.68
CA TRP A 139 -11.30 -7.32 -22.69
C TRP A 139 -10.54 -7.87 -23.88
N ARG A 140 -9.64 -8.82 -23.62
CA ARG A 140 -8.88 -9.51 -24.65
C ARG A 140 -9.31 -10.97 -24.67
N GLY A 141 -10.34 -11.25 -25.46
CA GLY A 141 -10.96 -12.56 -25.60
C GLY A 141 -10.48 -13.33 -26.84
N ALA A 142 -11.04 -14.53 -27.03
CA ALA A 142 -10.74 -15.34 -28.21
C ALA A 142 -11.21 -14.69 -29.52
N GLU A 143 -12.26 -13.85 -29.47
CA GLU A 143 -12.84 -13.14 -30.61
C GLU A 143 -12.19 -11.77 -30.87
N GLY A 144 -11.15 -11.42 -30.11
CA GLY A 144 -10.42 -10.16 -30.24
C GLY A 144 -10.55 -9.24 -29.03
N GLU A 145 -10.31 -7.95 -29.24
CA GLU A 145 -10.33 -6.92 -28.20
C GLU A 145 -11.63 -6.13 -28.22
N SER A 146 -12.23 -5.92 -27.06
CA SER A 146 -13.39 -5.04 -26.89
C SER A 146 -13.17 -4.07 -25.73
N VAL A 147 -13.57 -2.82 -25.93
CA VAL A 147 -13.60 -1.82 -24.86
C VAL A 147 -14.78 -2.13 -23.95
N ILE A 148 -14.54 -2.10 -22.65
CA ILE A 148 -15.57 -2.22 -21.62
C ILE A 148 -15.65 -0.87 -20.90
N GLU A 149 -16.88 -0.44 -20.62
CA GLU A 149 -17.09 0.68 -19.70
C GLU A 149 -16.56 0.30 -18.31
N PRO A 150 -15.63 1.07 -17.72
CA PRO A 150 -15.10 0.76 -16.41
C PRO A 150 -16.22 0.74 -15.35
N PRO A 151 -16.38 -0.33 -14.57
CA PRO A 151 -17.35 -0.35 -13.49
C PRO A 151 -16.96 0.65 -12.39
N THR A 152 -17.96 1.21 -11.73
CA THR A 152 -17.80 2.04 -10.55
C THR A 152 -17.20 1.26 -9.38
N HIS A 153 -16.68 1.96 -8.38
CA HIS A 153 -16.13 1.31 -7.18
C HIS A 153 -17.21 0.48 -6.47
N GLU A 154 -18.43 1.02 -6.39
CA GLU A 154 -19.60 0.41 -5.77
C GLU A 154 -20.01 -0.88 -6.51
N GLU A 155 -20.07 -0.85 -7.84
CA GLU A 155 -20.35 -2.05 -8.66
C GLU A 155 -19.29 -3.14 -8.46
N LEU A 156 -18.02 -2.77 -8.32
CA LEU A 156 -16.95 -3.71 -8.02
C LEU A 156 -17.05 -4.32 -6.62
N ILE A 157 -17.52 -3.54 -5.64
CA ILE A 157 -17.80 -4.04 -4.28
C ILE A 157 -18.97 -5.03 -4.30
N GLU A 158 -20.04 -4.75 -5.04
CA GLU A 158 -21.14 -5.70 -5.18
C GLU A 158 -20.72 -6.98 -5.91
N LEU A 159 -19.95 -6.87 -7.01
CA LEU A 159 -19.36 -8.01 -7.69
C LEU A 159 -18.51 -8.86 -6.74
N PHE A 160 -17.68 -8.21 -5.90
CA PHE A 160 -16.88 -8.90 -4.89
C PHE A 160 -17.76 -9.65 -3.88
N ARG A 161 -18.81 -9.01 -3.35
CA ARG A 161 -19.75 -9.66 -2.41
C ARG A 161 -20.46 -10.86 -3.04
N GLU A 162 -20.91 -10.73 -4.29
CA GLU A 162 -21.48 -11.86 -5.02
C GLU A 162 -20.47 -13.01 -5.19
N CYS A 163 -19.23 -12.71 -5.56
CA CYS A 163 -18.19 -13.72 -5.69
C CYS A 163 -17.87 -14.39 -4.34
N VAL A 164 -17.86 -13.64 -3.23
CA VAL A 164 -17.71 -14.19 -1.88
C VAL A 164 -18.84 -15.17 -1.58
N GLY A 165 -20.10 -14.77 -1.78
CA GLY A 165 -21.25 -15.65 -1.53
C GLY A 165 -21.23 -16.93 -2.38
N ARG A 166 -20.85 -16.84 -3.66
CA ARG A 166 -20.71 -18.01 -4.54
C ARG A 166 -19.55 -18.92 -4.11
N ALA A 167 -18.43 -18.34 -3.70
CA ALA A 167 -17.27 -19.08 -3.22
C ALA A 167 -17.55 -19.80 -1.89
N GLU A 168 -18.23 -19.13 -0.97
CA GLU A 168 -18.68 -19.72 0.29
C GLU A 168 -19.70 -20.84 0.05
N ALA A 169 -20.70 -20.63 -0.80
CA ALA A 169 -21.66 -21.67 -1.18
C ALA A 169 -21.00 -22.90 -1.85
N ALA A 170 -19.85 -22.71 -2.49
CA ALA A 170 -19.04 -23.80 -3.04
C ALA A 170 -18.16 -24.52 -1.98
N GLY A 171 -18.18 -24.08 -0.72
CA GLY A 171 -17.41 -24.67 0.38
C GLY A 171 -15.98 -24.15 0.49
N LEU A 172 -15.68 -22.96 -0.04
CA LEU A 172 -14.41 -22.27 0.22
C LEU A 172 -14.47 -21.54 1.57
N PRO A 173 -13.35 -21.45 2.32
CA PRO A 173 -13.30 -20.81 3.64
C PRO A 173 -13.26 -19.28 3.51
N VAL A 174 -14.35 -18.70 3.00
CA VAL A 174 -14.54 -17.26 2.77
C VAL A 174 -15.93 -16.83 3.23
N GLY A 175 -16.21 -15.53 3.25
CA GLY A 175 -17.51 -15.04 3.74
C GLY A 175 -17.60 -15.18 5.24
N SER A 176 -18.48 -16.06 5.76
CA SER A 176 -18.65 -16.26 7.21
C SER A 176 -17.42 -16.80 7.93
N TYR A 177 -16.46 -17.39 7.20
CA TYR A 177 -15.17 -17.82 7.75
C TYR A 177 -14.20 -16.67 8.00
N TRP A 178 -14.45 -15.49 7.44
CA TRP A 178 -13.65 -14.29 7.71
C TRP A 178 -14.09 -13.62 9.00
N ALA A 179 -13.16 -12.90 9.64
CA ALA A 179 -13.51 -12.07 10.79
C ALA A 179 -14.56 -11.02 10.37
N SER A 180 -15.65 -10.94 11.14
CA SER A 180 -16.72 -9.96 10.91
C SER A 180 -16.28 -8.53 11.20
N GLU A 181 -15.29 -8.37 12.08
CA GLU A 181 -14.71 -7.09 12.45
C GLU A 181 -13.30 -6.95 11.84
N PRO A 182 -12.94 -5.76 11.33
CA PRO A 182 -11.59 -5.49 10.87
C PRO A 182 -10.56 -5.72 11.99
N LEU A 183 -9.41 -6.26 11.63
CA LEU A 183 -8.27 -6.29 12.55
C LEU A 183 -7.80 -4.85 12.80
N VAL A 184 -8.08 -4.34 14.00
CA VAL A 184 -7.58 -3.02 14.44
C VAL A 184 -6.17 -3.20 15.00
N LEU A 185 -5.17 -2.67 14.30
CA LEU A 185 -3.80 -2.68 14.77
C LEU A 185 -3.57 -1.55 15.78
N THR A 186 -3.08 -1.88 16.96
CA THR A 186 -2.66 -0.90 17.97
C THR A 186 -1.13 -0.82 18.02
N PRO A 187 -0.54 0.38 18.15
CA PRO A 187 0.90 0.50 18.30
C PRO A 187 1.38 -0.23 19.56
N ASN A 188 2.56 -0.85 19.48
CA ASN A 188 3.21 -1.40 20.67
C ASN A 188 3.65 -0.26 21.60
N ARG A 189 4.07 -0.59 22.83
CA ARG A 189 4.41 0.39 23.87
C ARG A 189 5.43 1.43 23.38
N SER A 190 6.49 0.99 22.74
CA SER A 190 7.60 1.83 22.29
C SER A 190 7.20 2.76 21.15
N LEU A 191 6.45 2.24 20.16
CA LEU A 191 5.92 3.05 19.07
C LEU A 191 4.90 4.08 19.59
N ALA A 192 4.01 3.69 20.50
CA ALA A 192 3.04 4.60 21.11
C ALA A 192 3.73 5.73 21.88
N GLU A 193 4.83 5.42 22.58
CA GLU A 193 5.65 6.42 23.26
C GLU A 193 6.34 7.36 22.28
N ALA A 194 6.91 6.84 21.19
CA ALA A 194 7.55 7.66 20.17
C ALA A 194 6.55 8.60 19.46
N ILE A 195 5.32 8.13 19.21
CA ILE A 195 4.22 8.95 18.67
C ILE A 195 3.91 10.10 19.63
N ARG A 196 3.69 9.83 20.92
CA ARG A 196 3.40 10.87 21.92
C ARG A 196 4.53 11.89 22.07
N ARG A 197 5.79 11.46 21.99
CA ARG A 197 6.95 12.37 22.03
C ARG A 197 7.06 13.22 20.76
N THR A 198 6.62 12.71 19.61
CA THR A 198 6.65 13.44 18.33
C THR A 198 5.49 14.44 18.23
N TRP A 199 4.29 14.07 18.68
CA TRP A 199 3.10 14.93 18.77
C TRP A 199 2.59 14.98 20.21
N PRO A 200 3.22 15.81 21.08
CA PRO A 200 2.72 16.00 22.42
C PRO A 200 1.31 16.60 22.36
N GLU A 201 0.40 16.09 23.19
CA GLU A 201 -0.92 16.70 23.37
C GLU A 201 -0.72 18.14 23.85
N SER A 202 -1.41 19.08 23.20
CA SER A 202 -1.42 20.48 23.62
C SER A 202 -2.30 20.55 24.86
N ASP A 203 -1.77 21.06 25.97
CA ASP A 203 -2.60 21.46 27.11
C ASP A 203 -3.39 22.72 26.70
N ASP A 204 -4.60 22.54 26.16
CA ASP A 204 -5.65 23.56 26.06
C ASP A 204 -6.69 23.37 27.19
#